data_AF-A0A2G2X9I8-F1
#
_entry.id   AF-A0A2G2X9I8-F1
#
_cell.length_a   1.000
_cell.length_b   1.000
_cell.length_c   1.000
_cell.angle_alpha   90.00
_cell.angle_beta   90.00
_cell.angle_gamma   90.00
#
_symmetry.space_group_name_H-M   'P 1'
#
loop_
_entity.id
_entity.type
_entity.pdbx_description
1 polymer ?
#
loop_
_entity_poly.entity_id
_entity_poly.type
_entity_poly.pdbx_seq_one_letter_code
_entity_poly.pdbx_strand_id
1 'polypeptide(L)'
;MAEGFIPREEERMEDVNEGFLNELIRRSLPQVRRLCQLPHETADLINPRHLVADYSKPLKHISKFTSLQLLFGISCDQWKYVNPVDLVNLRDVRMYGIAKTYSLNNIGNLKHLHTLFLCCKDDVLFPPLEFLSSCQKLHKLRLEGTLEKLPPWDAFPNSITMMGLAESKLMKDPMLVLGMLPNLRTLTLVAAYEGKEINCSDNNFGQLEFLRL
;
A
#
# COMPACT_ATOMS: atom_id res chain seq x y z
N MET A 1 -6.47 -1.98 -46.95
CA MET A 1 -5.32 -1.75 -46.06
C MET A 1 -5.86 -1.76 -44.65
N ALA A 2 -5.62 -2.85 -43.92
CA ALA A 2 -6.03 -3.01 -42.53
C ALA A 2 -4.77 -2.89 -41.68
N GLU A 3 -4.66 -1.85 -40.87
CA GLU A 3 -3.62 -1.74 -39.86
C GLU A 3 -4.18 -2.27 -38.53
N GLY A 4 -3.60 -3.37 -38.08
CA GLY A 4 -3.91 -4.00 -36.81
C GLY A 4 -3.38 -3.16 -35.66
N PHE A 5 -4.28 -2.75 -34.76
CA PHE A 5 -3.93 -2.30 -33.43
C PHE A 5 -3.60 -3.53 -32.58
N ILE A 6 -2.32 -3.68 -32.22
CA ILE A 6 -1.85 -4.63 -31.21
C ILE A 6 -2.22 -4.05 -29.84
N PRO A 7 -3.01 -4.74 -28.99
CA PRO A 7 -3.23 -4.28 -27.62
C PRO A 7 -1.97 -4.52 -26.78
N ARG A 8 -1.54 -3.50 -26.03
CA ARG A 8 -0.53 -3.61 -24.98
C ARG A 8 -1.11 -4.45 -23.84
N GLU A 9 -0.80 -5.75 -23.81
CA GLU A 9 -1.23 -6.68 -22.76
C GLU A 9 -0.19 -6.94 -21.65
N GLU A 10 0.98 -6.27 -21.65
CA GLU A 10 2.06 -6.62 -20.72
C GLU A 10 2.00 -5.96 -19.33
N GLU A 11 1.03 -5.10 -19.01
CA GLU A 11 0.97 -4.42 -17.69
C GLU A 11 0.17 -5.16 -16.59
N ARG A 12 -0.41 -6.34 -16.84
CA ARG A 12 -1.50 -6.86 -15.97
C ARG A 12 -1.14 -7.93 -14.94
N MET A 13 0.10 -8.41 -14.85
CA MET A 13 0.41 -9.57 -13.99
C MET A 13 1.64 -9.41 -13.08
N GLU A 14 2.49 -8.41 -13.29
CA GLU A 14 3.75 -8.27 -12.57
C GLU A 14 3.60 -7.67 -11.15
N ASP A 15 2.68 -6.73 -10.92
CA ASP A 15 2.49 -6.11 -9.59
C ASP A 15 1.97 -7.09 -8.52
N VAL A 16 1.13 -8.05 -8.93
CA VAL A 16 0.62 -9.10 -8.04
C VAL A 16 1.74 -10.06 -7.68
N ASN A 17 2.67 -10.30 -8.61
CA ASN A 17 3.77 -11.24 -8.44
C ASN A 17 4.94 -10.62 -7.65
N GLU A 18 5.27 -9.35 -7.84
CA GLU A 18 6.35 -8.68 -7.08
C GLU A 18 6.04 -8.60 -5.57
N GLY A 19 4.79 -8.32 -5.20
CA GLY A 19 4.37 -8.34 -3.80
C GLY A 19 4.53 -9.73 -3.18
N PHE A 20 4.12 -10.77 -3.93
CA PHE A 20 4.17 -12.17 -3.51
C PHE A 20 5.61 -12.71 -3.43
N LEU A 21 6.47 -12.36 -4.38
CA LEU A 21 7.88 -12.77 -4.39
C LEU A 21 8.66 -12.09 -3.26
N ASN A 22 8.47 -10.79 -3.03
CA ASN A 22 9.11 -10.10 -1.92
C ASN A 22 8.62 -10.58 -0.55
N GLU A 23 7.35 -10.97 -0.45
CA GLU A 23 6.75 -11.61 0.73
C GLU A 23 7.31 -13.02 0.97
N LEU A 24 7.38 -13.85 -0.09
CA LEU A 24 8.01 -15.18 -0.04
C LEU A 24 9.46 -15.09 0.40
N ILE A 25 10.23 -14.14 -0.14
CA ILE A 25 11.62 -13.89 0.25
C ILE A 25 11.70 -13.46 1.73
N ARG A 26 10.78 -12.60 2.22
CA ARG A 26 10.72 -12.18 3.62
C ARG A 26 10.35 -13.32 4.58
N ARG A 27 9.40 -14.18 4.22
CA ARG A 27 8.91 -15.30 5.04
C ARG A 27 9.92 -16.46 5.10
N SER A 28 10.71 -16.67 4.05
CA SER A 28 11.62 -17.81 3.93
C SER A 28 13.03 -17.59 4.51
N LEU A 29 13.42 -16.36 4.88
CA LEU A 29 14.76 -16.05 5.40
C LEU A 29 14.77 -15.28 6.74
N PRO A 30 14.30 -15.86 7.85
CA PRO A 30 14.35 -15.21 9.17
C PRO A 30 15.78 -15.00 9.72
N GLN A 31 16.80 -15.69 9.21
CA GLN A 31 18.17 -15.69 9.78
C GLN A 31 19.19 -14.77 9.08
N VAL A 32 18.85 -14.06 8.00
CA VAL A 32 19.79 -13.14 7.31
C VAL A 32 19.41 -11.68 7.57
N ARG A 33 19.07 -11.34 8.83
CA ARG A 33 18.73 -9.96 9.22
C ARG A 33 19.98 -9.18 9.60
N ARG A 34 20.71 -8.66 8.62
CA ARG A 34 21.48 -7.44 8.84
C ARG A 34 20.55 -6.26 8.56
N LEU A 35 19.95 -5.71 9.62
CA LEU A 35 19.29 -4.40 9.53
C LEU A 35 20.34 -3.42 9.01
N CYS A 36 20.16 -2.93 7.78
CA CYS A 36 21.00 -1.87 7.26
C CYS A 36 20.80 -0.65 8.16
N GLN A 37 21.83 -0.24 8.88
CA GLN A 37 21.86 1.06 9.52
C GLN A 37 22.40 2.03 8.47
N LEU A 38 21.57 2.90 7.89
CA LEU A 38 22.03 4.10 7.18
C LEU A 38 22.91 4.85 8.18
N PRO A 39 24.23 4.99 7.93
CA PRO A 39 25.09 5.74 8.82
C PRO A 39 24.54 7.16 8.97
N HIS A 40 24.47 7.63 10.20
CA HIS A 40 23.92 8.94 10.58
C HIS A 40 24.53 10.09 9.75
N GLU A 41 25.80 9.96 9.31
CA GLU A 41 26.49 10.94 8.46
C GLU A 41 26.38 10.74 6.93
N THR A 42 25.94 9.58 6.43
CA THR A 42 25.89 9.32 4.96
C THR A 42 24.61 9.78 4.28
N ALA A 43 23.60 10.19 5.06
CA ALA A 43 22.34 10.74 4.53
C ALA A 43 22.54 12.05 3.75
N ASP A 44 23.67 12.75 3.96
CA ASP A 44 24.02 13.96 3.21
C ASP A 44 24.75 13.68 1.89
N LEU A 45 25.23 12.44 1.64
CA LEU A 45 26.04 12.08 0.47
C LEU A 45 25.28 11.33 -0.62
N ILE A 46 24.06 10.85 -0.34
CA ILE A 46 23.29 10.03 -1.27
C ILE A 46 21.88 10.61 -1.36
N ASN A 47 21.47 11.04 -2.56
CA ASN A 47 20.10 11.45 -2.86
C ASN A 47 19.42 10.34 -3.70
N PRO A 48 19.07 9.20 -3.08
CA PRO A 48 18.59 8.06 -3.83
C PRO A 48 17.20 8.33 -4.41
N ARG A 49 16.91 7.73 -5.56
CA ARG A 49 15.54 7.64 -6.10
C ARG A 49 14.76 6.50 -5.47
N HIS A 50 15.42 5.39 -5.15
CA HIS A 50 14.78 4.23 -4.54
C HIS A 50 15.55 3.84 -3.29
N LEU A 51 14.87 3.84 -2.14
CA LEU A 51 15.42 3.37 -0.88
C LEU A 51 14.70 2.08 -0.49
N VAL A 52 15.42 0.97 -0.59
CA VAL A 52 14.95 -0.37 -0.23
C VAL A 52 15.79 -0.84 0.95
N ALA A 53 15.19 -0.92 2.13
CA ALA A 53 15.92 -1.30 3.33
C ALA A 53 14.98 -1.67 4.48
N ASP A 54 15.36 -2.68 5.25
CA ASP A 54 14.65 -3.07 6.47
C ASP A 54 15.02 -2.14 7.64
N TYR A 55 14.21 -1.10 7.84
CA TYR A 55 14.41 -0.10 8.90
C TYR A 55 13.43 -0.28 10.05
N SER A 56 13.96 -0.57 11.23
CA SER A 56 13.19 -0.64 12.47
C SER A 56 13.19 0.65 13.30
N LYS A 57 13.90 1.69 12.85
CA LYS A 57 13.98 3.01 13.49
C LYS A 57 13.64 4.11 12.47
N PRO A 58 12.98 5.21 12.89
CA PRO A 58 12.67 6.31 12.00
C PRO A 58 13.93 6.92 11.38
N LEU A 59 13.89 7.11 10.06
CA LEU A 59 14.89 7.85 9.30
C LEU A 59 14.78 9.32 9.65
N LYS A 60 15.68 9.77 10.52
CA LYS A 60 15.87 11.20 10.81
C LYS A 60 16.33 11.87 9.51
N HIS A 61 15.69 12.97 9.13
CA HIS A 61 15.99 13.73 7.91
C HIS A 61 15.63 13.04 6.58
N ILE A 62 14.68 12.12 6.55
CA ILE A 62 14.19 11.54 5.28
C ILE A 62 13.78 12.62 4.25
N SER A 63 13.31 13.79 4.71
CA SER A 63 12.99 14.95 3.87
C SER A 63 14.18 15.50 3.06
N LYS A 64 15.43 15.21 3.45
CA LYS A 64 16.62 15.57 2.65
C LYS A 64 16.74 14.76 1.36
N PHE A 65 16.09 13.60 1.26
CA PHE A 65 16.08 12.78 0.04
C PHE A 65 15.10 13.35 -0.99
N THR A 66 15.43 14.50 -1.56
CA THR A 66 14.57 15.24 -2.48
C THR A 66 14.26 14.50 -3.77
N SER A 67 15.11 13.55 -4.18
CA SER A 67 14.90 12.72 -5.39
C SER A 67 14.14 11.42 -5.10
N LEU A 68 13.77 11.14 -3.84
CA LEU A 68 13.19 9.86 -3.44
C LEU A 68 11.81 9.64 -4.07
N GLN A 69 11.64 8.49 -4.72
CA GLN A 69 10.44 8.05 -5.43
C GLN A 69 9.85 6.77 -4.82
N LEU A 70 10.69 5.84 -4.36
CA LEU A 70 10.28 4.59 -3.69
C LEU A 70 10.90 4.54 -2.29
N LEU A 71 10.07 4.25 -1.30
CA LEU A 71 10.49 3.94 0.06
C LEU A 71 9.93 2.57 0.46
N PHE A 72 10.80 1.57 0.57
CA PHE A 72 10.43 0.19 0.86
C PHE A 72 11.14 -0.35 2.10
N GLY A 73 10.40 -1.12 2.92
CA GLY A 73 10.96 -1.90 4.02
C GLY A 73 10.94 -1.20 5.37
N ILE A 74 10.20 -0.10 5.49
CA ILE A 74 10.06 0.63 6.74
C ILE A 74 9.17 -0.14 7.71
N SER A 75 9.70 -0.46 8.89
CA SER A 75 9.01 -1.17 9.97
C SER A 75 9.02 -0.40 11.29
N CYS A 76 8.76 0.90 11.20
CA CYS A 76 8.65 1.81 12.33
C CYS A 76 7.60 2.89 12.05
N ASP A 77 7.20 3.64 13.09
CA ASP A 77 6.30 4.79 12.99
C ASP A 77 7.00 6.01 12.38
N GLN A 78 7.45 5.88 11.12
CA GLN A 78 8.24 6.87 10.39
C GLN A 78 7.52 8.21 10.28
N TRP A 79 6.20 8.17 10.10
CA TRP A 79 5.40 9.34 9.76
C TRP A 79 4.97 10.15 10.98
N LYS A 80 5.02 9.58 12.20
CA LYS A 80 4.75 10.34 13.44
C LYS A 80 5.68 11.53 13.66
N TYR A 81 6.92 11.46 13.16
CA TYR A 81 7.95 12.48 13.40
C TYR A 81 8.34 13.27 12.15
N VAL A 82 7.72 12.95 11.02
CA VAL A 82 8.06 13.54 9.72
C VAL A 82 6.83 14.20 9.15
N ASN A 83 6.94 15.48 8.81
CA ASN A 83 6.00 16.14 7.93
C ASN A 83 6.54 16.03 6.50
N PRO A 84 5.99 15.15 5.64
CA PRO A 84 6.64 14.79 4.39
C PRO A 84 6.33 15.75 3.24
N VAL A 85 6.14 17.03 3.56
CA VAL A 85 5.86 18.10 2.58
C VAL A 85 7.01 18.22 1.57
N ASP A 86 8.24 18.00 2.01
CA ASP A 86 9.43 18.10 1.15
C ASP A 86 9.65 16.85 0.27
N LEU A 87 8.94 15.74 0.55
CA LEU A 87 9.04 14.49 -0.21
C LEU A 87 8.15 14.53 -1.48
N VAL A 88 8.26 15.62 -2.23
CA VAL A 88 7.41 15.93 -3.40
C VAL A 88 7.54 14.91 -4.53
N ASN A 89 8.64 14.16 -4.56
CA ASN A 89 8.90 13.12 -5.57
C ASN A 89 8.50 11.72 -5.12
N LEU A 90 8.11 11.51 -3.86
CA LEU A 90 7.76 10.19 -3.35
C LEU A 90 6.46 9.72 -4.00
N ARG A 91 6.48 8.52 -4.59
CA ARG A 91 5.38 7.91 -5.35
C ARG A 91 4.96 6.55 -4.79
N ASP A 92 5.87 5.80 -4.20
CA ASP A 92 5.60 4.45 -3.70
C ASP A 92 6.14 4.31 -2.27
N VAL A 93 5.26 3.93 -1.34
CA VAL A 93 5.60 3.68 0.06
C VAL A 93 5.14 2.28 0.42
N ARG A 94 6.09 1.45 0.88
CA ARG A 94 5.82 0.09 1.36
C ARG A 94 6.35 -0.08 2.79
N MET A 95 5.42 -0.26 3.71
CA MET A 95 5.70 -0.41 5.14
C MET A 95 5.25 -1.77 5.66
N TYR A 96 5.99 -2.30 6.63
CA TYR A 96 5.79 -3.63 7.21
C TYR A 96 5.79 -3.59 8.73
N GLY A 97 5.21 -4.61 9.36
CA GLY A 97 5.20 -4.73 10.81
C GLY A 97 4.55 -3.54 11.53
N ILE A 98 3.55 -2.91 10.87
CA ILE A 98 2.79 -1.78 11.41
C ILE A 98 2.06 -2.24 12.67
N ALA A 99 2.18 -1.45 13.73
CA ALA A 99 1.43 -1.68 14.96
C ALA A 99 0.19 -0.80 15.00
N LYS A 100 -0.84 -1.24 15.74
CA LYS A 100 -2.07 -0.47 15.99
C LYS A 100 -1.81 0.95 16.52
N THR A 101 -0.69 1.16 17.21
CA THR A 101 -0.31 2.44 17.83
C THR A 101 0.33 3.44 16.87
N TYR A 102 0.59 3.07 15.61
CA TYR A 102 1.27 3.95 14.65
C TYR A 102 0.34 5.06 14.17
N SER A 103 0.90 6.26 14.01
CA SER A 103 0.17 7.40 13.45
C SER A 103 0.50 7.55 11.97
N LEU A 104 -0.37 7.00 11.12
CA LEU A 104 -0.21 7.05 9.67
C LEU A 104 -0.73 8.36 9.04
N ASN A 105 -1.27 9.28 9.83
CA ASN A 105 -1.95 10.49 9.34
C ASN A 105 -1.09 11.35 8.42
N ASN A 106 0.20 11.45 8.70
CA ASN A 106 1.11 12.27 7.90
C ASN A 106 1.38 11.68 6.49
N ILE A 107 1.02 10.41 6.22
CA ILE A 107 1.00 9.86 4.85
C ILE A 107 0.03 10.66 3.97
N GLY A 108 -1.07 11.19 4.53
CA GLY A 108 -2.02 12.05 3.81
C GLY A 108 -1.41 13.36 3.26
N ASN A 109 -0.22 13.74 3.72
CA ASN A 109 0.51 14.90 3.20
C ASN A 109 1.36 14.57 1.96
N LEU A 110 1.54 13.29 1.60
CA LEU A 110 2.23 12.87 0.38
C LEU A 110 1.34 13.08 -0.85
N LYS A 111 1.28 14.32 -1.35
CA LYS A 111 0.35 14.74 -2.42
C LYS A 111 0.53 14.07 -3.78
N HIS A 112 1.61 13.30 -3.93
CA HIS A 112 1.92 12.59 -5.14
C HIS A 112 2.12 11.09 -4.92
N LEU A 113 1.67 10.54 -3.79
CA LEU A 113 1.72 9.11 -3.55
C LEU A 113 0.80 8.37 -4.55
N HIS A 114 1.35 7.44 -5.32
CA HIS A 114 0.63 6.61 -6.31
C HIS A 114 0.38 5.20 -5.79
N THR A 115 1.30 4.67 -4.99
CA THR A 115 1.26 3.29 -4.48
C THR A 115 1.48 3.29 -2.98
N LEU A 116 0.62 2.59 -2.26
CA LEU A 116 0.72 2.41 -0.82
C LEU A 116 0.52 0.93 -0.49
N PHE A 117 1.55 0.34 0.11
CA PHE A 117 1.51 -0.99 0.67
C PHE A 117 1.73 -0.91 2.18
N LEU A 118 0.78 -1.41 2.95
CA LEU A 118 0.84 -1.46 4.40
C LEU A 118 0.63 -2.89 4.88
N CYS A 119 1.55 -3.40 5.70
CA CYS A 119 1.47 -4.73 6.29
C CYS A 119 1.59 -4.63 7.81
N CYS A 120 0.59 -5.11 8.53
CA CYS A 120 0.60 -5.24 9.98
C CYS A 120 1.37 -6.50 10.43
N LYS A 121 1.79 -6.51 11.70
CA LYS A 121 2.25 -7.78 12.31
C LYS A 121 1.06 -8.71 12.50
N ASP A 122 1.32 -10.01 12.50
CA ASP A 122 0.31 -11.04 12.76
C ASP A 122 -0.48 -10.73 14.04
N ASP A 123 -1.79 -10.91 13.97
CA ASP A 123 -2.76 -10.67 15.04
C ASP A 123 -2.83 -9.23 15.59
N VAL A 124 -2.16 -8.28 14.93
CA VAL A 124 -2.26 -6.86 15.25
C VAL A 124 -3.29 -6.19 14.34
N LEU A 125 -4.22 -5.46 14.94
CA LEU A 125 -5.17 -4.64 14.22
C LEU A 125 -4.47 -3.46 13.53
N PHE A 126 -4.92 -3.14 12.32
CA PHE A 126 -4.56 -1.92 11.63
C PHE A 126 -4.88 -0.67 12.47
N PRO A 127 -4.01 0.36 12.43
CA PRO A 127 -4.39 1.70 12.87
C PRO A 127 -5.49 2.28 11.97
N PRO A 128 -6.23 3.31 12.43
CA PRO A 128 -7.25 3.98 11.62
C PRO A 128 -6.71 4.49 10.28
N LEU A 129 -7.51 4.34 9.21
CA LEU A 129 -7.11 4.64 7.83
C LEU A 129 -7.73 5.95 7.29
N GLU A 130 -8.15 6.87 8.16
CA GLU A 130 -8.83 8.12 7.79
C GLU A 130 -8.00 9.03 6.85
N PHE A 131 -6.67 8.90 6.91
CA PHE A 131 -5.72 9.65 6.08
C PHE A 131 -5.84 9.36 4.59
N LEU A 132 -6.41 8.21 4.20
CA LEU A 132 -6.57 7.82 2.80
C LEU A 132 -7.35 8.86 1.99
N SER A 133 -8.34 9.51 2.62
CA SER A 133 -9.13 10.59 2.03
C SER A 133 -8.27 11.75 1.51
N SER A 134 -7.09 11.95 2.08
CA SER A 134 -6.15 13.01 1.67
C SER A 134 -5.20 12.61 0.54
N CYS A 135 -5.13 11.32 0.20
CA CYS A 135 -4.22 10.75 -0.80
C CYS A 135 -4.82 10.80 -2.21
N GLN A 136 -5.07 12.00 -2.75
CA GLN A 136 -5.82 12.21 -3.99
C GLN A 136 -5.23 11.53 -5.25
N LYS A 137 -3.94 11.20 -5.29
CA LYS A 137 -3.26 10.55 -6.43
C LYS A 137 -2.95 9.07 -6.21
N LEU A 138 -3.53 8.47 -5.18
CA LEU A 138 -3.29 7.08 -4.84
C LEU A 138 -4.05 6.14 -5.79
N HIS A 139 -3.31 5.41 -6.61
CA HIS A 139 -3.85 4.49 -7.62
C HIS A 139 -3.87 3.03 -7.14
N LYS A 140 -2.84 2.63 -6.39
CA LYS A 140 -2.68 1.25 -5.89
C LYS A 140 -2.64 1.25 -4.38
N LEU A 141 -3.61 0.57 -3.75
CA LEU A 141 -3.66 0.37 -2.31
C LEU A 141 -3.63 -1.12 -1.98
N ARG A 142 -2.68 -1.55 -1.17
CA ARG A 142 -2.66 -2.89 -0.60
C ARG A 142 -2.53 -2.85 0.92
N LEU A 143 -3.44 -3.55 1.58
CA LEU A 143 -3.50 -3.69 3.03
C LEU A 143 -3.38 -5.18 3.37
N GLU A 144 -2.41 -5.52 4.20
CA GLU A 144 -2.17 -6.89 4.67
C GLU A 144 -2.19 -6.96 6.19
N GLY A 145 -3.08 -7.77 6.74
CA GLY A 145 -3.31 -7.94 8.19
C GLY A 145 -4.69 -7.48 8.66
N THR A 146 -5.00 -7.73 9.92
CA THR A 146 -6.36 -7.67 10.48
C THR A 146 -6.95 -6.25 10.47
N LEU A 147 -8.11 -6.09 9.83
CA LEU A 147 -8.90 -4.86 9.82
C LEU A 147 -10.17 -5.03 10.65
N GLU A 148 -10.44 -4.11 11.58
CA GLU A 148 -11.71 -4.13 12.34
C GLU A 148 -12.92 -3.90 11.40
N LYS A 149 -12.77 -2.95 10.48
CA LYS A 149 -13.72 -2.62 9.42
C LYS A 149 -13.02 -1.84 8.32
N LEU A 150 -13.59 -1.85 7.13
CA LEU A 150 -13.21 -0.90 6.10
C LEU A 150 -13.74 0.51 6.44
N PRO A 151 -13.00 1.57 6.08
CA PRO A 151 -13.56 2.92 5.95
C PRO A 151 -14.80 2.93 5.04
N PRO A 152 -15.68 3.94 5.16
CA PRO A 152 -16.74 4.13 4.17
C PRO A 152 -16.12 4.43 2.79
N TRP A 153 -16.89 4.17 1.72
CA TRP A 153 -16.40 4.25 0.34
C TRP A 153 -15.88 5.65 -0.04
N ASP A 154 -16.45 6.70 0.54
CA ASP A 154 -16.09 8.11 0.32
C ASP A 154 -14.82 8.56 1.09
N ALA A 155 -14.34 7.73 2.02
CA ALA A 155 -13.04 7.93 2.66
C ALA A 155 -11.87 7.43 1.80
N PHE A 156 -12.15 6.69 0.72
CA PHE A 156 -11.14 6.28 -0.25
C PHE A 156 -10.99 7.33 -1.35
N PRO A 157 -9.77 7.59 -1.85
CA PRO A 157 -9.59 8.48 -2.97
C PRO A 157 -10.14 7.85 -4.26
N ASN A 158 -10.89 8.65 -5.04
CA ASN A 158 -11.47 8.21 -6.32
C ASN A 158 -10.43 7.78 -7.36
N SER A 159 -9.13 8.05 -7.16
CA SER A 159 -8.05 7.66 -8.05
C SER A 159 -7.65 6.19 -7.96
N ILE A 160 -8.16 5.44 -6.97
CA ILE A 160 -7.85 4.02 -6.81
C ILE A 160 -8.36 3.23 -8.01
N THR A 161 -7.42 2.57 -8.69
CA THR A 161 -7.69 1.63 -9.77
C THR A 161 -7.39 0.19 -9.37
N MET A 162 -6.56 -0.02 -8.35
CA MET A 162 -6.20 -1.33 -7.84
C MET A 162 -6.30 -1.37 -6.32
N MET A 163 -7.04 -2.36 -5.80
CA MET A 163 -7.11 -2.64 -4.37
C MET A 163 -6.76 -4.11 -4.07
N GLY A 164 -5.89 -4.29 -3.08
CA GLY A 164 -5.54 -5.59 -2.53
C GLY A 164 -5.83 -5.65 -1.03
N LEU A 165 -6.59 -6.64 -0.58
CA LEU A 165 -6.77 -6.96 0.82
C LEU A 165 -6.26 -8.37 1.06
N ALA A 166 -5.34 -8.52 2.02
CA ALA A 166 -4.78 -9.81 2.42
C ALA A 166 -4.89 -9.98 3.94
N GLU A 167 -5.24 -11.17 4.41
CA GLU A 167 -5.33 -11.51 5.85
C GLU A 167 -6.14 -10.47 6.66
N SER A 168 -7.14 -9.86 6.01
CA SER A 168 -7.89 -8.73 6.57
C SER A 168 -8.96 -9.14 7.58
N LYS A 169 -9.39 -10.41 7.55
CA LYS A 169 -10.32 -11.02 8.51
C LYS A 169 -11.60 -10.20 8.73
N LEU A 170 -12.10 -9.55 7.66
CA LEU A 170 -13.31 -8.73 7.74
C LEU A 170 -14.53 -9.61 8.01
N MET A 171 -15.37 -9.18 8.94
CA MET A 171 -16.64 -9.87 9.25
C MET A 171 -17.83 -9.34 8.44
N LYS A 172 -17.71 -8.11 7.95
CA LYS A 172 -18.69 -7.47 7.05
C LYS A 172 -18.23 -7.62 5.62
N ASP A 173 -19.19 -7.82 4.71
CA ASP A 173 -18.92 -7.98 3.30
C ASP A 173 -18.16 -6.76 2.73
N PRO A 174 -16.90 -6.93 2.27
CA PRO A 174 -16.12 -5.85 1.71
C PRO A 174 -16.70 -5.33 0.39
N MET A 175 -17.43 -6.15 -0.37
CA MET A 175 -17.92 -5.79 -1.71
C MET A 175 -18.91 -4.62 -1.67
N LEU A 176 -19.62 -4.42 -0.56
CA LEU A 176 -20.52 -3.27 -0.37
C LEU A 176 -19.79 -1.93 -0.35
N VAL A 177 -18.53 -1.91 0.09
CA VAL A 177 -17.69 -0.71 0.10
C VAL A 177 -16.87 -0.63 -1.18
N LEU A 178 -16.22 -1.74 -1.54
CA LEU A 178 -15.27 -1.78 -2.66
C LEU A 178 -15.95 -1.66 -4.02
N GLY A 179 -17.19 -2.13 -4.13
CA GLY A 179 -18.03 -1.91 -5.31
C GLY A 179 -18.16 -0.43 -5.65
N MET A 180 -18.47 0.37 -4.65
CA MET A 180 -18.78 1.80 -4.83
C MET A 180 -17.58 2.65 -5.28
N LEU A 181 -16.37 2.09 -5.39
CA LEU A 181 -15.19 2.80 -5.86
C LEU A 181 -15.27 3.02 -7.37
N PRO A 182 -15.36 4.28 -7.84
CA PRO A 182 -15.80 4.59 -9.20
C PRO A 182 -14.84 4.13 -10.30
N ASN A 183 -13.54 4.03 -9.98
CA ASN A 183 -12.48 3.72 -10.94
C ASN A 183 -11.76 2.40 -10.65
N LEU A 184 -12.27 1.58 -9.72
CA LEU A 184 -11.64 0.32 -9.35
C LEU A 184 -11.72 -0.67 -10.52
N ARG A 185 -10.54 -1.10 -11.00
CA ARG A 185 -10.37 -2.04 -12.13
C ARG A 185 -9.86 -3.39 -11.68
N THR A 186 -9.02 -3.42 -10.65
CA THR A 186 -8.44 -4.65 -10.14
C THR A 186 -8.71 -4.78 -8.64
N LEU A 187 -9.34 -5.88 -8.27
CA LEU A 187 -9.58 -6.25 -6.88
C LEU A 187 -8.94 -7.60 -6.58
N THR A 188 -8.13 -7.67 -5.54
CA THR A 188 -7.56 -8.93 -5.02
C THR A 188 -7.90 -9.08 -3.56
N LEU A 189 -8.56 -10.17 -3.20
CA LEU A 189 -8.87 -10.58 -1.84
C LEU A 189 -8.13 -11.89 -1.58
N VAL A 190 -7.38 -11.99 -0.49
CA VAL A 190 -6.67 -13.21 -0.07
C VAL A 190 -6.88 -13.37 1.43
N ALA A 191 -7.66 -14.36 1.87
CA ALA A 191 -8.02 -14.50 3.29
C ALA A 191 -8.57 -13.18 3.90
N ALA A 192 -9.27 -12.37 3.09
CA ALA A 192 -9.67 -11.03 3.48
C ALA A 192 -11.01 -10.96 4.22
N TYR A 193 -11.85 -11.98 4.08
CA TYR A 193 -13.22 -12.04 4.60
C TYR A 193 -13.44 -13.36 5.34
N GLU A 194 -13.93 -13.28 6.57
CA GLU A 194 -14.25 -14.43 7.45
C GLU A 194 -15.76 -14.54 7.73
N GLY A 195 -16.58 -13.65 7.14
CA GLY A 195 -18.02 -13.76 7.25
C GLY A 195 -18.60 -14.86 6.35
N LYS A 196 -19.93 -14.97 6.35
CA LYS A 196 -20.63 -16.14 5.76
C LYS A 196 -21.00 -15.96 4.29
N GLU A 197 -21.32 -14.74 3.87
CA GLU A 197 -21.93 -14.47 2.57
C GLU A 197 -21.36 -13.19 1.96
N ILE A 198 -21.01 -13.25 0.69
CA ILE A 198 -20.57 -12.10 -0.11
C ILE A 198 -21.70 -11.74 -1.06
N ASN A 199 -22.12 -10.48 -1.05
CA ASN A 199 -23.14 -9.95 -1.92
C ASN A 199 -22.49 -9.12 -3.05
N CYS A 200 -22.32 -9.77 -4.19
CA CYS A 200 -21.99 -9.11 -5.45
C CYS A 200 -23.27 -8.91 -6.24
N SER A 201 -23.88 -7.72 -6.18
CA SER A 201 -24.94 -7.36 -7.12
C SER A 201 -24.33 -6.76 -8.39
N ASP A 202 -24.97 -7.00 -9.53
CA ASP A 202 -24.46 -6.65 -10.87
C ASP A 202 -24.16 -5.14 -11.06
N ASN A 203 -24.72 -4.28 -10.21
CA ASN A 203 -24.52 -2.83 -10.26
C ASN A 203 -23.47 -2.30 -9.28
N ASN A 204 -22.84 -3.16 -8.49
CA ASN A 204 -21.90 -2.69 -7.48
C ASN A 204 -20.60 -2.19 -8.10
N PHE A 205 -20.10 -2.74 -9.20
CA PHE A 205 -18.80 -2.37 -9.79
C PHE A 205 -18.94 -1.76 -11.19
N GLY A 206 -18.60 -0.48 -11.35
CA GLY A 206 -18.72 0.21 -12.64
C GLY A 206 -17.59 -0.05 -13.65
N GLN A 207 -16.38 -0.37 -13.19
CA GLN A 207 -15.18 -0.49 -14.04
C GLN A 207 -14.31 -1.72 -13.72
N LEU A 208 -14.81 -2.69 -12.94
CA LEU A 208 -13.99 -3.82 -12.51
C LEU A 208 -13.69 -4.74 -13.71
N GLU A 209 -12.40 -4.96 -13.96
CA GLU A 209 -11.89 -5.82 -15.03
C GLU A 209 -11.33 -7.15 -14.48
N PHE A 210 -10.71 -7.10 -13.30
CA PHE A 210 -10.05 -8.25 -12.68
C PHE A 210 -10.48 -8.41 -11.23
N LEU A 211 -10.97 -9.61 -10.91
CA LEU A 211 -11.27 -10.04 -9.56
C LEU A 211 -10.49 -11.31 -9.24
N ARG A 212 -9.73 -11.28 -8.14
CA ARG A 212 -9.09 -12.45 -7.53
C ARG A 212 -9.60 -12.60 -6.10
N LEU A 213 -10.00 -13.81 -5.74
CA LEU A 213 -10.54 -14.21 -4.44
C LEU A 213 -9.68 -15.30 -3.79
#